data_AF-A0A4V4LXR8-F1
#
_entry.id   AF-A0A4V4LXR8-F1
#
_cell.length_a   1.000
_cell.length_b   1.000
_cell.length_c   1.000
_cell.angle_alpha   90.00
_cell.angle_beta   90.00
_cell.angle_gamma   90.00
#
_symmetry.space_group_name_H-M   'P 1'
#
loop_
_entity.id
_entity.type
_entity.pdbx_description
1 polymer ?
#
loop_
_entity_poly.entity_id
_entity_poly.type
_entity_poly.pdbx_seq_one_letter_code
_entity_poly.pdbx_strand_id
1 'polypeptide(L)'
;SGDLQWLLLRKSSSFIRPSAPGSHKLSSEPGNLLANHSYKYSSTINGQKALGVNPHDKGAVIVARKTKAPVNQWNKGFAKTQVTGGKRRAYKSTANVVATTRPDLVKNPLEILFERLVLSSRLHRTSLAIQANDIDKTKPQFILSIETPILRINLQFQPAVAKVSAIYASKGQKKDAPAKKVRGKKAQAPLPAPKAE
;
A
#
# COMPACT_ATOMS: atom_id res chain seq x y z
N SER A 1 -11.85 -23.08 14.70
CA SER A 1 -10.76 -22.24 15.25
C SER A 1 -9.86 -21.75 14.11
N GLY A 2 -9.22 -20.59 14.25
CA GLY A 2 -8.34 -20.02 13.21
C GLY A 2 -7.03 -20.80 13.03
N ASP A 3 -6.42 -21.24 14.14
CA ASP A 3 -5.13 -21.96 14.09
C ASP A 3 -5.22 -23.30 13.37
N LEU A 4 -6.33 -24.03 13.57
CA LEU A 4 -6.60 -25.27 12.85
C LEU A 4 -6.73 -25.02 11.34
N GLN A 5 -7.49 -23.99 10.95
CA GLN A 5 -7.64 -23.62 9.54
C GLN A 5 -6.29 -23.26 8.91
N TRP A 6 -5.41 -22.58 9.65
CA TRP A 6 -4.04 -22.29 9.19
C TRP A 6 -3.20 -23.55 9.02
N LEU A 7 -3.22 -24.47 9.99
CA LEU A 7 -2.44 -25.71 9.88
C LEU A 7 -2.85 -26.55 8.67
N LEU A 8 -4.14 -26.52 8.31
CA LEU A 8 -4.67 -27.18 7.11
C LEU A 8 -4.28 -26.43 5.83
N LEU A 9 -4.48 -25.11 5.78
CA LEU A 9 -4.35 -24.32 4.53
C LEU A 9 -2.94 -23.81 4.24
N ARG A 10 -2.02 -23.82 5.21
CA ARG A 10 -0.67 -23.23 5.08
C ARG A 10 0.14 -23.76 3.89
N LYS A 11 -0.07 -25.02 3.49
CA LYS A 11 0.68 -25.68 2.39
C LYS A 11 -0.15 -25.95 1.13
N SER A 12 -1.48 -25.98 1.23
CA SER A 12 -2.38 -26.51 0.20
C SER A 12 -3.44 -25.52 -0.30
N SER A 13 -3.45 -24.27 0.18
CA SER A 13 -4.40 -23.26 -0.29
C SER A 13 -4.22 -22.96 -1.79
N SER A 14 -5.32 -22.90 -2.54
CA SER A 14 -5.36 -22.55 -3.96
C SER A 14 -4.96 -21.10 -4.25
N PHE A 15 -4.97 -20.25 -3.23
CA PHE A 15 -4.56 -18.86 -3.35
C PHE A 15 -3.05 -18.66 -3.28
N ILE A 16 -2.29 -19.70 -2.94
CA ILE A 16 -0.82 -19.64 -2.89
C ILE A 16 -0.29 -19.40 -4.30
N ARG A 17 0.59 -18.41 -4.44
CA ARG A 17 1.28 -18.11 -5.69
C ARG A 17 2.78 -18.40 -5.52
N PRO A 18 3.44 -18.88 -6.59
CA PRO A 18 4.89 -19.02 -6.60
C PRO A 18 5.58 -17.67 -6.34
N SER A 19 6.66 -17.72 -5.59
CA SER A 19 7.54 -16.57 -5.32
C SER A 19 8.99 -16.96 -5.59
N ALA A 20 9.88 -15.97 -5.69
CA ALA A 20 11.31 -16.22 -5.83
C ALA A 20 11.85 -17.10 -4.66
N PRO A 21 12.85 -17.96 -4.91
CA PRO A 21 13.49 -18.73 -3.86
C PRO A 21 13.95 -17.84 -2.70
N GLY A 22 13.66 -18.23 -1.46
CA GLY A 22 14.02 -17.47 -0.25
C GLY A 22 13.08 -16.30 0.10
N SER A 23 12.10 -15.97 -0.74
CA SER A 23 11.10 -14.93 -0.44
C SER A 23 9.84 -15.48 0.25
N HIS A 24 9.05 -14.60 0.86
CA HIS A 24 7.75 -15.01 1.43
C HIS A 24 6.82 -15.53 0.33
N LYS A 25 6.06 -16.59 0.66
CA LYS A 25 5.01 -17.10 -0.23
C LYS A 25 3.96 -16.01 -0.46
N LEU A 26 3.59 -15.77 -1.70
CA LEU A 26 2.56 -14.82 -2.06
C LEU A 26 1.17 -15.48 -2.00
N SER A 27 0.16 -14.66 -1.73
CA SER A 27 -1.24 -15.09 -1.67
C SER A 27 -2.12 -14.12 -2.44
N SER A 28 -2.99 -14.70 -3.28
CA SER A 28 -4.01 -13.98 -4.05
C SER A 28 -5.36 -13.92 -3.32
N GLU A 29 -5.40 -14.15 -2.00
CA GLU A 29 -6.63 -14.15 -1.21
C GLU A 29 -7.36 -12.80 -1.27
N PRO A 30 -8.70 -12.81 -1.45
CA PRO A 30 -9.48 -11.59 -1.44
C PRO A 30 -9.42 -10.91 -0.07
N GLY A 31 -9.15 -9.61 -0.04
CA GLY A 31 -9.03 -8.86 1.21
C GLY A 31 -7.66 -8.92 1.89
N ASN A 32 -6.68 -9.68 1.37
CA ASN A 32 -5.31 -9.63 1.86
C ASN A 32 -4.71 -8.23 1.63
N LEU A 33 -4.07 -7.65 2.65
CA LEU A 33 -3.54 -6.30 2.61
C LEU A 33 -2.13 -6.22 2.02
N LEU A 34 -1.30 -7.25 2.22
CA LEU A 34 0.09 -7.29 1.77
C LEU A 34 0.37 -8.34 0.69
N ALA A 35 -0.65 -9.10 0.28
CA ALA A 35 -0.50 -10.24 -0.65
C ALA A 35 0.48 -11.32 -0.16
N ASN A 36 0.73 -11.40 1.15
CA ASN A 36 1.58 -12.43 1.76
C ASN A 36 0.73 -13.61 2.24
N HIS A 37 1.17 -14.83 1.97
CA HIS A 37 0.58 -16.05 2.54
C HIS A 37 1.06 -16.23 3.98
N SER A 38 0.38 -15.56 4.90
CA SER A 38 0.69 -15.56 6.32
C SER A 38 -0.59 -15.60 7.14
N TYR A 39 -0.53 -16.26 8.30
CA TYR A 39 -1.64 -16.29 9.25
C TYR A 39 -2.17 -14.89 9.55
N LYS A 40 -1.27 -13.91 9.78
CA LYS A 40 -1.66 -12.54 10.15
C LYS A 40 -2.51 -11.83 9.08
N TYR A 41 -2.22 -12.05 7.81
CA TYR A 41 -2.82 -11.32 6.69
C TYR A 41 -3.88 -12.09 5.91
N SER A 42 -4.11 -13.36 6.25
CA SER A 42 -5.17 -14.17 5.64
C SER A 42 -6.56 -13.70 6.10
N SER A 43 -7.46 -13.52 5.15
CA SER A 43 -8.84 -13.05 5.37
C SER A 43 -9.82 -14.19 5.64
N THR A 44 -9.58 -15.35 5.06
CA THR A 44 -10.37 -16.58 5.28
C THR A 44 -10.19 -17.12 6.68
N ILE A 45 -8.95 -17.10 7.17
CA ILE A 45 -8.56 -17.74 8.44
C ILE A 45 -8.84 -16.83 9.63
N ASN A 46 -8.51 -15.54 9.51
CA ASN A 46 -8.95 -14.53 10.47
C ASN A 46 -10.40 -14.11 10.23
N GLY A 47 -11.25 -15.03 9.76
CA GLY A 47 -12.57 -14.74 9.23
C GLY A 47 -13.36 -13.81 10.12
N GLN A 48 -13.35 -14.00 11.44
CA GLN A 48 -14.08 -13.18 12.42
C GLN A 48 -13.62 -11.71 12.49
N LYS A 49 -12.37 -11.43 12.18
CA LYS A 49 -11.76 -10.09 12.18
C LYS A 49 -11.29 -9.68 10.79
N ALA A 50 -11.85 -10.28 9.74
CA ALA A 50 -11.41 -10.04 8.37
C ALA A 50 -11.56 -8.55 8.00
N LEU A 51 -10.49 -7.99 7.43
CA LEU A 51 -10.42 -6.61 6.99
C LEU A 51 -9.72 -6.57 5.63
N GLY A 52 -10.32 -5.86 4.69
CA GLY A 52 -9.83 -5.70 3.33
C GLY A 52 -10.07 -4.30 2.80
N VAL A 53 -9.24 -3.90 1.85
CA VAL A 53 -9.37 -2.63 1.13
C VAL A 53 -9.38 -2.93 -0.35
N ASN A 54 -10.42 -2.44 -1.02
CA ASN A 54 -10.62 -2.60 -2.46
C ASN A 54 -10.70 -1.21 -3.14
N PRO A 55 -10.23 -1.09 -4.39
CA PRO A 55 -10.41 0.12 -5.17
C PRO A 55 -11.89 0.33 -5.54
N HIS A 56 -12.29 1.59 -5.69
CA HIS A 56 -13.62 2.01 -6.14
C HIS A 56 -13.53 3.33 -6.88
N ASP A 57 -14.34 3.62 -7.90
CA ASP A 57 -14.17 4.78 -8.80
C ASP A 57 -13.75 6.09 -8.11
N LYS A 58 -14.52 6.54 -7.12
CA LYS A 58 -14.30 7.81 -6.40
C LYS A 58 -13.38 7.74 -5.16
N GLY A 59 -12.77 6.58 -4.88
CA GLY A 59 -11.90 6.42 -3.72
C GLY A 59 -11.52 4.97 -3.42
N ALA A 60 -11.76 4.54 -2.19
CA ALA A 60 -11.51 3.17 -1.74
C ALA A 60 -12.71 2.65 -0.95
N VAL A 61 -12.94 1.34 -1.01
CA VAL A 61 -13.96 0.64 -0.21
C VAL A 61 -13.23 -0.20 0.82
N ILE A 62 -13.53 0.06 2.09
CA ILE A 62 -13.05 -0.74 3.19
C ILE A 62 -14.13 -1.79 3.46
N VAL A 63 -13.72 -3.05 3.48
CA VAL A 63 -14.57 -4.20 3.78
C VAL A 63 -14.11 -4.75 5.11
N ALA A 64 -14.94 -4.66 6.13
CA ALA A 64 -14.64 -5.16 7.47
C ALA A 64 -15.75 -6.10 7.92
N ARG A 65 -15.41 -7.16 8.65
CA ARG A 65 -16.43 -8.02 9.26
C ARG A 65 -17.08 -7.31 10.44
N LYS A 66 -18.41 -7.44 10.55
CA LYS A 66 -19.19 -6.91 11.68
C LYS A 66 -18.87 -7.71 12.94
N THR A 67 -18.69 -7.02 14.06
CA THR A 67 -18.32 -7.62 15.35
C THR A 67 -19.31 -8.69 15.84
N LYS A 68 -20.62 -8.48 15.59
CA LYS A 68 -21.69 -9.39 16.03
C LYS A 68 -22.20 -10.33 14.92
N ALA A 69 -21.55 -10.38 13.75
CA ALA A 69 -22.00 -11.27 12.68
C ALA A 69 -21.66 -12.73 13.01
N PRO A 70 -22.62 -13.67 12.87
CA PRO A 70 -22.35 -15.07 13.15
C PRO A 70 -21.37 -15.66 12.13
N VAL A 71 -20.61 -16.67 12.55
CA VAL A 71 -19.49 -17.21 11.76
C VAL A 71 -19.97 -17.85 10.46
N ASN A 72 -21.11 -18.55 10.53
CA ASN A 72 -21.76 -19.28 9.44
C ASN A 72 -22.39 -18.39 8.36
N GLN A 73 -22.67 -17.11 8.64
CA GLN A 73 -23.25 -16.18 7.66
C GLN A 73 -22.18 -15.30 7.01
N TRP A 74 -21.35 -15.91 6.15
CA TRP A 74 -20.23 -15.21 5.51
C TRP A 74 -20.69 -14.01 4.67
N ASN A 75 -21.65 -14.19 3.76
CA ASN A 75 -22.04 -13.15 2.80
C ASN A 75 -22.71 -11.93 3.47
N LYS A 76 -23.44 -12.13 4.57
CA LYS A 76 -24.14 -11.06 5.31
C LYS A 76 -23.28 -10.42 6.41
N GLY A 77 -22.13 -11.03 6.71
CA GLY A 77 -21.27 -10.67 7.84
C GLY A 77 -20.37 -9.46 7.60
N PHE A 78 -20.26 -8.96 6.37
CA PHE A 78 -19.38 -7.83 6.03
C PHE A 78 -20.13 -6.50 5.99
N ALA A 79 -19.50 -5.47 6.54
CA ALA A 79 -19.84 -4.08 6.33
C ALA A 79 -18.90 -3.49 5.28
N LYS A 80 -19.46 -2.80 4.28
CA LYS A 80 -18.70 -2.09 3.24
C LYS A 80 -18.82 -0.60 3.53
N THR A 81 -17.72 0.04 3.87
CA THR A 81 -17.67 1.49 4.03
C THR A 81 -16.99 2.09 2.81
N GLN A 82 -17.78 2.81 2.01
CA GLN A 82 -17.26 3.52 0.84
C GLN A 82 -16.64 4.83 1.32
N VAL A 83 -15.34 5.01 1.11
CA VAL A 83 -14.68 6.26 1.41
C VAL A 83 -14.48 7.04 0.13
N THR A 84 -15.24 8.13 0.04
CA THR A 84 -15.19 9.08 -1.06
C THR A 84 -14.53 10.39 -0.62
N GLY A 85 -13.93 11.10 -1.58
CA GLY A 85 -13.27 12.38 -1.35
C GLY A 85 -11.74 12.29 -1.20
N GLY A 86 -11.16 13.27 -0.50
CA GLY A 86 -9.72 13.50 -0.48
C GLY A 86 -8.89 12.43 0.24
N LYS A 87 -7.61 12.29 -0.18
CA LYS A 87 -6.64 11.30 0.32
C LYS A 87 -6.56 11.27 1.85
N ARG A 88 -6.46 12.43 2.51
CA ARG A 88 -6.37 12.54 3.98
C ARG A 88 -7.56 11.92 4.71
N ARG A 89 -8.78 12.13 4.20
CA ARG A 89 -10.00 11.54 4.77
C ARG A 89 -10.00 10.02 4.64
N ALA A 90 -9.55 9.51 3.49
CA ALA A 90 -9.42 8.08 3.25
C ALA A 90 -8.42 7.42 4.22
N TYR A 91 -7.27 8.04 4.44
CA TYR A 91 -6.28 7.51 5.36
C TYR A 91 -6.77 7.50 6.81
N LYS A 92 -7.36 8.61 7.27
CA LYS A 92 -7.88 8.72 8.65
C LYS A 92 -9.01 7.72 8.93
N SER A 93 -9.98 7.64 8.03
CA SER A 93 -11.10 6.68 8.17
C SER A 93 -10.62 5.23 8.17
N THR A 94 -9.67 4.88 7.30
CA THR A 94 -9.08 3.54 7.26
C THR A 94 -8.34 3.22 8.55
N ALA A 95 -7.51 4.14 9.05
CA ALA A 95 -6.78 3.96 10.29
C ALA A 95 -7.72 3.72 11.49
N ASN A 96 -8.82 4.47 11.57
CA ASN A 96 -9.81 4.31 12.63
C ASN A 96 -10.50 2.93 12.59
N VAL A 97 -10.92 2.48 11.40
CA VAL A 97 -11.56 1.15 11.25
C VAL A 97 -10.58 0.03 11.63
N VAL A 98 -9.32 0.15 11.22
CA VAL A 98 -8.27 -0.83 11.54
C VAL A 98 -8.02 -0.87 13.05
N ALA A 99 -7.89 0.28 13.71
CA ALA A 99 -7.66 0.35 15.14
C ALA A 99 -8.77 -0.34 15.96
N THR A 100 -10.03 -0.21 15.54
CA THR A 100 -11.17 -0.85 16.22
C THR A 100 -11.29 -2.35 15.91
N THR A 101 -11.05 -2.75 14.66
CA THR A 101 -11.33 -4.13 14.21
C THR A 101 -10.14 -5.06 14.43
N ARG A 102 -8.93 -4.58 14.14
CA ARG A 102 -7.67 -5.32 14.14
C ARG A 102 -6.51 -4.44 14.63
N PRO A 103 -6.42 -4.18 15.94
CA PRO A 103 -5.32 -3.42 16.52
C PRO A 103 -3.96 -4.08 16.30
N ASP A 104 -3.90 -5.39 16.06
CA ASP A 104 -2.65 -6.12 15.75
C ASP A 104 -1.99 -5.71 14.41
N LEU A 105 -2.77 -5.09 13.50
CA LEU A 105 -2.29 -4.53 12.24
C LEU A 105 -1.78 -3.09 12.40
N VAL A 106 -2.00 -2.50 13.57
CA VAL A 106 -1.41 -1.21 13.94
C VAL A 106 -0.02 -1.50 14.47
N LYS A 107 1.01 -0.93 13.82
CA LYS A 107 2.39 -1.00 14.33
C LYS A 107 2.45 -0.33 15.71
N ASN A 108 3.14 -0.98 16.65
CA ASN A 108 3.31 -0.44 18.00
C ASN A 108 4.16 0.84 17.92
N PRO A 109 3.80 1.92 18.64
CA PRO A 109 4.62 3.13 18.72
C PRO A 109 6.09 2.86 19.04
N LEU A 110 6.41 1.86 19.86
CA LEU A 110 7.80 1.52 20.21
C LEU A 110 8.62 1.01 19.01
N GLU A 111 8.02 0.19 18.14
CA GLU A 111 8.68 -0.29 16.92
C GLU A 111 8.92 0.86 15.93
N ILE A 112 7.99 1.83 15.88
CA ILE A 112 8.14 3.03 15.05
C ILE A 112 9.30 3.90 15.55
N LEU A 113 9.45 4.04 16.87
CA LEU A 113 10.57 4.77 17.47
C LEU A 113 11.90 4.06 17.21
N PHE A 114 11.94 2.73 17.34
CA PHE A 114 13.14 1.94 17.07
C PHE A 114 13.60 2.06 15.60
N GLU A 115 12.69 1.94 14.63
CA GLU A 115 12.99 2.11 13.21
C GLU A 115 13.43 3.54 12.85
N ARG A 116 12.90 4.55 13.55
CA ARG A 116 13.33 5.94 13.39
C ARG A 116 14.77 6.15 13.87
N LEU A 117 15.13 5.58 15.01
CA LEU A 117 16.48 5.63 15.58
C LEU A 117 17.48 4.81 14.74
N VAL A 118 17.01 3.65 14.29
CA VAL A 118 17.31 2.93 13.04
C VAL A 118 17.95 3.78 11.93
N LEU A 119 17.05 4.45 11.22
CA LEU A 119 17.33 5.25 10.03
C LEU A 119 18.17 6.50 10.35
N SER A 120 17.96 7.15 11.50
CA SER A 120 18.76 8.33 11.88
C SER A 120 20.23 7.97 12.07
N SER A 121 20.55 6.84 12.71
CA SER A 121 21.93 6.37 12.87
C SER A 121 22.60 5.99 11.55
N ARG A 122 21.83 5.45 10.59
CA ARG A 122 22.31 5.11 9.24
C ARG A 122 22.67 6.34 8.41
N LEU A 123 21.89 7.42 8.54
CA LEU A 123 22.13 8.70 7.85
C LEU A 123 23.36 9.45 8.41
N HIS A 124 23.64 9.34 9.72
CA HIS A 124 24.83 9.94 10.33
C HIS A 124 26.12 9.22 9.92
N ARG A 125 26.07 7.91 9.65
CA ARG A 125 27.23 7.13 9.18
C ARG A 125 27.65 7.48 7.75
N THR A 126 26.69 7.82 6.89
CA THR A 126 26.97 8.26 5.52
C THR A 126 27.41 9.72 5.43
N SER A 127 26.95 10.60 6.34
CA SER A 127 27.40 12.00 6.34
C SER A 127 28.84 12.15 6.83
N LEU A 128 29.28 11.34 7.79
CA LEU A 128 30.68 11.30 8.24
C LEU A 128 31.65 10.80 7.16
N ALA A 129 31.19 9.95 6.25
CA ALA A 129 32.00 9.49 5.11
C ALA A 129 32.10 10.54 3.98
N ILE A 130 31.10 11.42 3.85
CA ILE A 130 31.10 12.51 2.87
C ILE A 130 31.95 13.71 3.36
N GLN A 131 32.02 13.94 4.69
CA GLN A 131 32.84 15.01 5.27
C GLN A 131 34.36 14.79 5.23
N ALA A 132 34.83 13.58 4.92
CA ALA A 132 36.26 13.27 4.96
C ALA A 132 37.05 13.73 3.72
N ASN A 133 36.38 14.20 2.64
CA ASN A 133 37.06 14.50 1.37
C ASN A 133 37.09 15.97 0.94
N ASP A 134 36.42 16.91 1.63
CA ASP A 134 36.47 18.33 1.25
C ASP A 134 36.50 19.20 2.52
N ILE A 135 37.70 19.58 2.97
CA ILE A 135 37.89 20.59 4.02
C ILE A 135 38.92 21.61 3.53
N ASP A 136 38.46 22.56 2.71
CA ASP A 136 39.13 23.85 2.56
C ASP A 136 38.36 24.94 3.31
N LYS A 137 39.12 25.69 4.11
CA LYS A 137 38.66 26.51 5.22
C LYS A 137 38.35 27.95 4.78
N THR A 138 37.09 28.28 4.55
CA THR A 138 36.58 29.67 4.69
C THR A 138 35.07 29.66 4.96
N LYS A 139 34.65 29.94 6.19
CA LYS A 139 33.23 30.13 6.57
C LYS A 139 32.77 31.52 6.07
N PRO A 140 31.54 31.67 5.55
CA PRO A 140 30.42 31.78 6.49
C PRO A 140 29.11 31.14 6.00
N GLN A 141 28.27 30.73 6.96
CA GLN A 141 26.81 30.70 6.80
C GLN A 141 26.27 29.84 5.64
N PHE A 142 26.75 28.60 5.46
CA PHE A 142 25.90 27.61 4.79
C PHE A 142 24.88 27.15 5.82
N ILE A 143 23.75 27.85 5.84
CA ILE A 143 22.45 27.33 6.26
C ILE A 143 22.48 25.85 5.88
N LEU A 144 22.54 24.97 6.87
CA LEU A 144 22.20 23.58 6.66
C LEU A 144 20.72 23.61 6.32
N SER A 145 20.45 23.92 5.05
CA SER A 145 19.26 23.59 4.30
C SER A 145 19.29 22.08 4.12
N ILE A 146 19.32 21.40 5.26
CA ILE A 146 18.76 20.10 5.42
C ILE A 146 17.31 20.37 5.84
N GLU A 147 16.57 21.12 5.01
CA GLU A 147 15.17 20.83 4.77
C GLU A 147 15.10 19.45 4.07
N THR A 148 15.63 18.41 4.72
CA THR A 148 15.19 17.06 4.39
C THR A 148 13.90 16.86 5.18
N PRO A 149 12.84 16.41 4.50
CA PRO A 149 11.48 16.86 4.75
C PRO A 149 10.96 16.33 6.08
N ILE A 150 10.97 17.19 7.10
CA ILE A 150 10.26 17.02 8.38
C ILE A 150 8.72 16.93 8.17
N LEU A 151 8.22 16.99 6.92
CA LEU A 151 6.80 17.04 6.61
C LEU A 151 6.21 15.91 5.75
N ARG A 152 6.86 14.74 5.55
CA ARG A 152 6.25 13.71 4.66
C ARG A 152 6.27 12.22 5.05
N ILE A 153 6.45 11.84 6.32
CA ILE A 153 6.17 10.44 6.75
C ILE A 153 5.44 10.42 8.10
N ASN A 154 4.27 11.06 8.16
CA ASN A 154 3.31 10.84 9.25
C ASN A 154 2.11 10.00 8.78
N LEU A 155 2.37 9.19 7.77
CA LEU A 155 1.40 8.35 7.10
C LEU A 155 2.20 7.20 6.52
N GLN A 156 1.64 5.98 6.49
CA GLN A 156 2.29 4.77 5.94
C GLN A 156 3.15 4.01 6.95
N PHE A 157 2.52 3.29 7.88
CA PHE A 157 3.07 1.97 8.25
C PHE A 157 2.01 0.98 8.73
N GLN A 158 0.74 1.29 8.47
CA GLN A 158 -0.36 0.32 8.56
C GLN A 158 -0.59 -0.24 7.16
N PRO A 159 -0.65 -1.58 6.99
CA PRO A 159 -0.76 -2.23 5.68
C PRO A 159 -2.03 -1.80 4.92
N ALA A 160 -3.12 -1.55 5.64
CA ALA A 160 -4.37 -1.05 5.05
C ALA A 160 -4.24 0.38 4.52
N VAL A 161 -3.63 1.29 5.28
CA VAL A 161 -3.43 2.70 4.87
C VAL A 161 -2.47 2.77 3.68
N ALA A 162 -1.40 1.95 3.68
CA ALA A 162 -0.48 1.83 2.56
C ALA A 162 -1.20 1.36 1.29
N LYS A 163 -2.09 0.36 1.39
CA LYS A 163 -2.90 -0.11 0.27
C LYS A 163 -3.85 0.98 -0.24
N VAL A 164 -4.50 1.74 0.65
CA VAL A 164 -5.31 2.90 0.25
C VAL A 164 -4.44 3.94 -0.47
N SER A 165 -3.24 4.25 0.03
CA SER A 165 -2.36 5.19 -0.65
C SER A 165 -1.95 4.72 -2.04
N ALA A 166 -1.70 3.42 -2.21
CA ALA A 166 -1.40 2.84 -3.52
C ALA A 166 -2.58 2.95 -4.47
N ILE A 167 -3.83 2.74 -4.00
CA ILE A 167 -5.06 2.96 -4.79
C ILE A 167 -5.20 4.43 -5.21
N TYR A 168 -4.91 5.37 -4.32
CA TYR A 168 -4.97 6.79 -4.67
C TYR A 168 -3.79 7.25 -5.54
N ALA A 169 -2.65 6.57 -5.47
CA ALA A 169 -1.50 6.81 -6.35
C ALA A 169 -1.76 6.27 -7.76
N SER A 170 -2.33 5.06 -7.88
CA SER A 170 -2.64 4.45 -9.18
C SER A 170 -3.72 5.20 -9.98
N LYS A 171 -4.51 6.03 -9.29
CA LYS A 171 -5.48 6.94 -9.90
C LYS A 171 -4.94 8.32 -10.26
N GLY A 172 -3.68 8.62 -9.96
CA GLY A 172 -3.03 9.83 -10.46
C GLY A 172 -3.11 9.89 -11.99
N GLN A 173 -3.03 11.10 -12.55
CA GLN A 173 -3.20 11.40 -13.98
C GLN A 173 -2.63 10.29 -14.86
N LYS A 174 -3.51 9.53 -15.55
CA LYS A 174 -3.08 8.64 -16.62
C LYS A 174 -2.48 9.56 -17.67
N LYS A 175 -1.16 9.47 -17.87
CA LYS A 175 -0.51 10.14 -18.99
C LYS A 175 -1.30 9.79 -20.24
N ASP A 176 -1.69 10.81 -21.02
CA ASP A 176 -2.42 10.59 -22.26
C ASP A 176 -1.72 9.48 -23.04
N ALA A 177 -2.51 8.48 -23.44
CA ALA A 177 -1.95 7.35 -24.15
C ALA A 177 -1.19 7.91 -25.36
N PRO A 178 0.08 7.54 -25.57
CA PRO A 178 0.81 8.02 -26.73
C PRO A 178 -0.02 7.69 -27.98
N ALA A 179 -0.11 8.64 -28.91
CA ALA A 179 -0.90 8.50 -30.11
C ALA A 179 -0.68 7.11 -30.72
N LYS A 180 -1.75 6.35 -30.92
CA LYS A 180 -1.69 4.97 -31.40
C LYS A 180 -1.03 4.99 -32.78
N LYS A 181 0.22 4.52 -32.87
CA LYS A 181 0.93 4.44 -34.14
C LYS A 181 0.09 3.62 -35.12
N VAL A 182 -0.23 4.22 -36.28
CA VAL A 182 -0.88 3.51 -37.36
C VAL A 182 0.10 2.44 -37.87
N ARG A 183 -0.35 1.20 -38.00
CA ARG A 183 0.50 0.04 -38.31
C ARG A 183 -0.07 -0.70 -39.53
N GLY A 184 0.80 -1.27 -40.36
CA GLY A 184 0.41 -1.99 -41.59
C GLY A 184 -0.07 -1.06 -42.71
N LYS A 185 -0.89 -1.58 -43.64
CA LYS A 185 -1.38 -0.86 -44.84
C LYS A 185 -2.02 0.50 -44.56
N LYS A 186 -2.57 0.70 -43.35
CA LYS A 186 -3.20 1.96 -42.93
C LYS A 186 -2.18 3.10 -42.73
N ALA A 187 -0.88 2.79 -42.56
CA ALA A 187 0.20 3.77 -42.53
C ALA A 187 0.70 4.16 -43.94
N GLN A 188 0.37 3.36 -44.96
CA GLN A 188 0.72 3.61 -46.37
C GLN A 188 -0.40 4.31 -47.15
N ALA A 189 -1.57 4.50 -46.54
CA ALA A 189 -2.64 5.26 -47.15
C ALA A 189 -2.22 6.76 -47.25
N PRO A 190 -2.36 7.40 -48.42
CA PRO A 190 -2.14 8.84 -48.55
C PRO A 190 -3.03 9.59 -47.57
N LEU A 191 -2.48 10.64 -46.93
CA LEU A 191 -3.27 11.55 -46.08
C LEU A 191 -4.47 12.06 -46.89
N PRO A 192 -5.71 11.98 -46.37
CA PRO A 192 -6.86 12.55 -47.06
C PRO A 192 -6.63 14.06 -47.20
N ALA A 193 -6.82 14.58 -48.43
CA ALA A 193 -6.66 15.99 -48.74
C ALA A 193 -7.49 16.86 -47.78
N PRO A 194 -6.99 18.04 -47.36
CA PRO A 194 -7.76 18.94 -46.52
C PRO A 194 -9.09 19.24 -47.21
N LYS A 195 -10.19 19.05 -46.47
CA LYS A 195 -11.50 19.47 -46.94
C LYS A 195 -11.46 20.99 -47.11
N ALA A 196 -11.60 21.45 -48.35
CA ALA A 196 -11.88 22.86 -48.63
C ALA A 196 -13.17 23.25 -47.90
N GLU A 197 -13.17 24.49 -47.40
CA GLU A 197 -14.22 25.12 -46.58
C GLU A 197 -15.64 24.96 -47.13
#